data_AF-A0A9D9QVV4-F1
#
_entry.id   AF-A0A9D9QVV4-F1
#
_cell.length_a   1.000
_cell.length_b   1.000
_cell.length_c   1.000
_cell.angle_alpha   90.00
_cell.angle_beta   90.00
_cell.angle_gamma   90.00
#
_symmetry.space_group_name_H-M   'P 1'
#
loop_
_entity.id
_entity.type
_entity.pdbx_description
1 polymer ?
#
loop_
_entity_poly.entity_id
_entity_poly.type
_entity_poly.pdbx_seq_one_letter_code
_entity_poly.pdbx_strand_id
1 'polypeptide(L)'
;RLMPDSIAKFEVTDADSFIFGLKGMPEIKLRLTEKVAPTKVVLGAASDKLPFSLTALINPIVEDKSEVQLHFTGDFNPMMAMMIKGPITKFLEALSENMHKL
;
A
#
# COMPACT_ATOMS: atom_id res chain seq x y z
N ARG A 1 -11.57 -9.54 -1.86
CA ARG A 1 -11.64 -8.07 -1.62
C ARG A 1 -10.38 -7.70 -0.83
N LEU A 2 -9.55 -6.76 -1.32
CA LEU A 2 -8.19 -6.55 -0.77
C LEU A 2 -8.12 -5.65 0.48
N MET A 3 -9.03 -4.68 0.61
CA MET A 3 -9.02 -3.74 1.74
C MET A 3 -9.47 -4.40 3.05
N PRO A 4 -8.81 -4.12 4.20
CA PRO A 4 -9.26 -4.60 5.50
C PRO A 4 -10.59 -3.98 5.95
N ASP A 5 -11.30 -4.68 6.84
CA ASP A 5 -12.49 -4.14 7.51
C ASP A 5 -12.18 -2.99 8.49
N SER A 6 -10.91 -2.88 8.91
CA SER A 6 -10.41 -1.79 9.77
C SER A 6 -10.18 -0.46 9.04
N ILE A 7 -10.47 -0.41 7.74
CA ILE A 7 -10.36 0.80 6.93
C ILE A 7 -11.32 1.86 7.44
N ALA A 8 -10.78 3.01 7.83
CA ALA A 8 -11.57 4.17 8.23
C ALA A 8 -12.06 4.95 7.01
N LYS A 9 -11.23 5.00 5.95
CA LYS A 9 -11.56 5.68 4.70
C LYS A 9 -10.87 5.02 3.52
N PHE A 10 -11.63 4.80 2.44
CA PHE A 10 -11.12 4.45 1.13
C PHE A 10 -11.90 5.24 0.10
N GLU A 11 -11.22 6.10 -0.64
CA GLU A 11 -11.84 6.97 -1.62
C GLU A 11 -10.96 7.06 -2.86
N VAL A 12 -11.48 6.65 -4.01
CA VAL A 12 -10.78 6.83 -5.28
C VAL A 12 -10.95 8.29 -5.69
N THR A 13 -9.87 9.07 -5.71
CA THR A 13 -9.93 10.50 -6.03
C THR A 13 -9.76 10.75 -7.51
N ASP A 14 -9.00 9.90 -8.19
CA ASP A 14 -8.65 10.03 -9.60
C ASP A 14 -8.49 8.62 -10.21
N ALA A 15 -8.34 8.52 -11.54
CA ALA A 15 -8.15 7.23 -12.23
C ALA A 15 -7.00 6.38 -11.64
N ASP A 16 -5.95 7.08 -11.20
CA ASP A 16 -4.71 6.50 -10.69
C ASP A 16 -4.42 6.90 -9.24
N SER A 17 -5.38 7.45 -8.50
CA SER A 17 -5.14 7.92 -7.12
C SER A 17 -6.28 7.59 -6.19
N PHE A 18 -5.93 7.26 -4.96
CA PHE A 18 -6.90 6.98 -3.91
C PHE A 18 -6.38 7.46 -2.56
N ILE A 19 -7.32 7.83 -1.70
CA ILE A 19 -7.10 8.12 -0.30
C ILE A 19 -7.40 6.86 0.49
N PHE A 20 -6.50 6.56 1.41
CA PHE A 20 -6.59 5.47 2.34
C PHE A 20 -6.34 5.98 3.75
N GLY A 21 -7.22 5.65 4.68
CA GLY A 21 -7.06 5.95 6.10
C GLY A 21 -7.39 4.75 6.96
N LEU A 22 -6.51 4.42 7.91
CA LEU A 22 -6.82 3.48 8.99
C LEU A 22 -7.28 4.24 10.24
N LYS A 23 -8.05 3.56 11.10
CA LYS A 23 -8.36 4.11 12.43
C LYS A 23 -7.07 4.41 13.19
N GLY A 24 -6.90 5.66 13.61
CA GLY A 24 -5.70 6.13 14.33
C GLY A 24 -4.54 6.59 13.44
N MET A 25 -4.74 6.70 12.12
CA MET A 25 -3.74 7.19 11.18
C MET A 25 -4.24 8.43 10.43
N PRO A 26 -3.38 9.44 10.13
CA PRO A 26 -3.73 10.46 9.15
C PRO A 26 -4.01 9.83 7.79
N GLU A 27 -4.94 10.41 7.04
CA GLU A 27 -5.27 9.96 5.69
C GLU A 27 -4.04 10.04 4.78
N ILE A 28 -3.73 8.95 4.08
CA ILE A 28 -2.67 8.88 3.09
C ILE A 28 -3.29 8.91 1.71
N LYS A 29 -2.84 9.84 0.87
CA LYS A 29 -3.15 9.83 -0.56
C LYS A 29 -2.05 9.10 -1.33
N LEU A 30 -2.41 7.98 -1.95
CA LEU A 30 -1.56 7.16 -2.82
C LEU A 30 -1.88 7.47 -4.28
N ARG A 31 -0.86 7.44 -5.13
CA ARG A 31 -0.97 7.56 -6.60
C ARG A 31 -0.17 6.45 -7.26
N LEU A 32 -0.73 5.83 -8.30
CA LEU A 32 0.00 4.92 -9.17
C LEU A 32 1.10 5.70 -9.90
N THR A 33 2.35 5.37 -9.60
CA THR A 33 3.53 5.99 -10.21
C THR A 33 4.16 5.08 -11.26
N GLU A 34 4.08 3.77 -11.07
CA GLU A 34 4.60 2.80 -12.03
C GLU A 34 3.72 1.55 -12.07
N LYS A 35 3.51 1.00 -13.27
CA LYS A 35 2.79 -0.24 -13.50
C LYS A 35 3.48 -1.04 -14.59
N VAL A 36 3.92 -2.25 -14.25
CA VAL A 36 4.45 -3.24 -15.17
C VAL A 36 3.63 -4.50 -14.98
N ALA A 37 2.60 -4.70 -15.80
CA ALA A 37 1.71 -5.85 -15.64
C ALA A 37 2.36 -7.13 -16.22
N PRO A 38 2.25 -8.30 -15.55
CA PRO A 38 1.64 -8.55 -14.23
C PRO A 38 2.64 -8.49 -13.06
N THR A 39 3.86 -8.01 -13.24
CA THR A 39 5.00 -8.26 -12.34
C THR A 39 5.27 -7.18 -11.30
N LYS A 40 4.84 -5.93 -11.50
CA LYS A 40 5.14 -4.83 -10.58
C LYS A 40 4.08 -3.73 -10.59
N VAL A 41 3.77 -3.22 -9.41
CA VAL A 41 2.97 -2.02 -9.19
C VAL A 41 3.66 -1.14 -8.15
N VAL A 42 3.83 0.15 -8.44
CA VAL A 42 4.38 1.14 -7.49
C VAL A 42 3.35 2.22 -7.25
N LEU A 43 3.02 2.42 -5.98
CA LEU A 43 2.14 3.49 -5.50
C LEU A 43 2.99 4.48 -4.71
N GLY A 44 3.12 5.72 -5.19
CA GLY A 44 3.81 6.79 -4.49
C GLY A 44 2.88 7.67 -3.67
N ALA A 45 3.46 8.50 -2.82
CA ALA A 45 2.75 9.61 -2.18
C ALA A 45 2.21 10.58 -3.23
N ALA A 46 0.94 10.98 -3.10
CA ALA A 46 0.37 12.04 -3.93
C ALA A 46 0.63 13.45 -3.37
N SER A 47 1.40 13.56 -2.27
CA SER A 47 1.78 14.82 -1.62
C SER A 47 3.29 14.88 -1.48
N ASP A 48 3.90 15.98 -1.92
CA ASP A 48 5.35 16.19 -1.83
C ASP A 48 5.85 16.37 -0.39
N LYS A 49 4.93 16.61 0.57
CA LYS A 49 5.29 16.86 1.97
C LYS A 49 5.67 15.59 2.74
N LEU A 50 5.31 14.40 2.22
CA LEU A 50 5.55 13.11 2.85
C LEU A 50 5.99 12.11 1.78
N PRO A 51 7.29 12.04 1.44
CA PRO A 51 7.78 11.11 0.43
C PRO A 51 7.75 9.66 0.94
N PHE A 52 6.86 8.86 0.36
CA PHE A 52 6.82 7.41 0.56
C PHE A 52 6.40 6.70 -0.73
N SER A 53 6.66 5.40 -0.78
CA SER A 53 6.25 4.49 -1.84
C SER A 53 5.85 3.12 -1.27
N LEU A 54 4.86 2.50 -1.90
CA LEU A 54 4.46 1.12 -1.72
C LEU A 54 4.65 0.40 -3.04
N THR A 55 5.61 -0.51 -3.08
CA THR A 55 5.93 -1.33 -4.24
C THR A 55 5.42 -2.75 -4.01
N ALA A 56 4.57 -3.24 -4.89
CA ALA A 56 4.19 -4.65 -4.97
C ALA A 56 4.98 -5.30 -6.10
N LEU A 57 5.77 -6.33 -5.77
CA LEU A 57 6.45 -7.21 -6.71
C LEU A 57 5.69 -8.53 -6.78
N ILE A 58 5.43 -9.01 -7.99
CA ILE A 58 4.65 -10.23 -8.25
C ILE A 58 5.53 -11.14 -9.09
N ASN A 59 5.99 -12.23 -8.47
CA ASN A 59 6.86 -13.22 -9.09
C ASN A 59 6.06 -14.50 -9.34
N PRO A 60 5.89 -14.93 -10.60
CA PRO A 60 5.23 -16.21 -10.88
C PRO A 60 6.07 -17.36 -10.33
N ILE A 61 5.44 -18.32 -9.65
CA ILE A 61 6.10 -19.54 -9.15
C ILE A 61 5.75 -20.72 -10.06
N VAL A 62 4.45 -20.95 -10.28
CA VAL A 62 3.91 -21.98 -11.18
C VAL A 62 2.63 -21.46 -11.83
N GLU A 63 2.02 -22.24 -12.72
CA GLU A 63 0.71 -21.94 -13.28
C GLU A 63 -0.30 -21.65 -12.16
N ASP A 64 -1.00 -20.52 -12.27
CA ASP A 64 -1.96 -20.00 -11.29
C ASP A 64 -1.42 -19.69 -9.88
N LYS A 65 -0.10 -19.60 -9.68
CA LYS A 65 0.49 -19.18 -8.40
C LYS A 65 1.62 -18.17 -8.57
N SER A 66 1.58 -17.14 -7.73
CA SER A 66 2.62 -16.12 -7.64
C SER A 66 2.99 -15.83 -6.19
N GLU A 67 4.25 -15.49 -5.97
CA GLU A 67 4.69 -14.82 -4.75
C GLU A 67 4.47 -13.32 -4.90
N VAL A 68 3.85 -12.69 -3.91
CA VAL A 68 3.69 -11.23 -3.87
C VAL A 68 4.49 -10.67 -2.70
N GLN A 69 5.38 -9.72 -2.98
CA GLN A 69 6.16 -9.01 -1.97
C GLN A 69 5.75 -7.54 -1.93
N LEU A 70 5.40 -7.06 -0.74
CA LEU A 70 5.00 -5.67 -0.52
C LEU A 70 6.12 -4.93 0.21
N HIS A 71 6.70 -3.93 -0.46
CA HIS A 71 7.75 -3.07 0.09
C HIS A 71 7.20 -1.67 0.33
N PHE A 72 7.17 -1.26 1.59
CA PHE A 72 6.90 0.13 1.94
C PHE A 72 8.21 0.84 2.27
N THR A 73 8.47 1.95 1.58
CA THR A 73 9.65 2.80 1.81
C THR A 73 9.16 4.22 2.03
N GLY A 74 9.67 4.90 3.04
CA GLY A 74 9.37 6.30 3.25
C GLY A 74 10.49 6.99 4.02
N ASP A 75 10.71 8.25 3.68
CA ASP A 75 11.70 9.10 4.36
C ASP A 75 10.97 9.91 5.43
N PHE A 76 10.84 9.29 6.60
CA PHE A 76 10.18 9.89 7.75
C PHE A 76 11.23 10.23 8.81
N ASN A 77 11.03 11.36 9.50
CA ASN A 77 11.78 11.61 10.72
C ASN A 77 11.48 10.50 11.77
N PRO A 78 12.38 10.28 12.76
CA PRO A 78 12.24 9.16 13.70
C PRO A 78 10.90 9.11 14.45
N MET A 79 10.33 10.28 14.76
CA MET A 79 9.05 10.38 15.46
C MET A 79 7.87 9.94 14.57
N MET A 80 7.81 10.41 13.32
CA MET A 80 6.79 10.02 12.35
C MET A 80 6.91 8.55 11.98
N ALA A 81 8.13 8.03 11.83
CA ALA A 81 8.39 6.63 11.55
C ALA A 81 7.75 5.72 12.62
N MET A 82 7.86 6.06 13.90
CA MET A 82 7.24 5.29 14.98
C MET A 82 5.71 5.33 14.94
N MET A 83 5.12 6.49 14.64
CA MET A 83 3.66 6.65 14.55
C MET A 83 3.05 5.92 13.35
N ILE A 84 3.78 5.86 12.24
CA ILE A 84 3.31 5.31 10.97
C ILE A 84 3.59 3.81 10.85
N LYS A 85 4.71 3.32 11.42
CA LYS A 85 5.15 1.92 11.32
C LYS A 85 4.08 0.94 11.76
N GLY A 86 3.48 1.13 12.94
CA GLY A 86 2.46 0.21 13.46
C GLY A 86 1.24 0.07 12.54
N PRO A 87 0.56 1.19 12.20
CA PRO A 87 -0.56 1.17 11.27
C PRO A 87 -0.22 0.64 9.87
N ILE A 88 0.91 1.05 9.28
CA ILE A 88 1.31 0.58 7.95
C ILE A 88 1.62 -0.92 7.96
N THR A 89 2.31 -1.43 8.98
CA THR A 89 2.54 -2.87 9.10
C THR A 89 1.22 -3.64 9.12
N LYS A 90 0.24 -3.21 9.92
CA LYS A 90 -1.10 -3.81 9.94
C LYS A 90 -1.84 -3.72 8.61
N PHE A 91 -1.66 -2.63 7.87
CA PHE A 91 -2.21 -2.48 6.53
C PHE A 91 -1.62 -3.50 5.55
N LEU A 92 -0.29 -3.62 5.53
CA LEU A 92 0.41 -4.56 4.65
C LEU A 92 0.07 -6.01 4.99
N GLU A 93 -0.03 -6.34 6.27
CA GLU A 93 -0.49 -7.65 6.75
C GLU A 93 -1.89 -7.96 6.22
N ALA A 94 -2.84 -7.04 6.39
CA ALA A 94 -4.20 -7.23 5.90
C ALA A 94 -4.29 -7.33 4.38
N LEU A 95 -3.50 -6.55 3.63
CA LEU A 95 -3.40 -6.68 2.18
C LEU A 95 -2.91 -8.08 1.80
N SER A 96 -1.83 -8.53 2.42
CA SER A 96 -1.25 -9.86 2.17
C SER A 96 -2.25 -10.98 2.49
N GLU A 97 -2.91 -10.93 3.65
CA GLU A 97 -3.94 -11.91 4.03
C GLU A 97 -5.12 -11.93 3.05
N ASN A 98 -5.54 -10.77 2.55
CA ASN A 98 -6.65 -10.70 1.60
C ASN A 98 -6.25 -11.10 0.18
N MET A 99 -4.97 -10.98 -0.19
CA MET A 99 -4.45 -11.49 -1.46
C MET A 99 -4.47 -13.02 -1.51
N HIS A 100 -4.25 -13.70 -0.38
CA HIS A 100 -4.35 -15.17 -0.29
C HIS A 100 -5.77 -15.70 -0.49
N LYS A 101 -6.79 -14.83 -0.49
CA LYS A 101 -8.20 -15.19 -0.71
C LYS A 101 -8.63 -15.01 -2.18
N LEU A 102 -7.71 -14.63 -3.06
CA LEU A 102 -7.91 -14.51 -4.51
C LEU A 102 -7.42 -15.79 -5.20
#